data_AF-A0A9D8RWU4-F1
#
_entry.id   AF-A0A9D8RWU4-F1
#
_cell.length_a   1.000
_cell.length_b   1.000
_cell.length_c   1.000
_cell.angle_alpha   90.00
_cell.angle_beta   90.00
_cell.angle_gamma   90.00
#
_symmetry.space_group_name_H-M   'P 1'
#
loop_
_entity.id
_entity.type
_entity.pdbx_description
1 polymer ?
#
loop_
_entity_poly.entity_id
_entity_poly.type
_entity_poly.pdbx_seq_one_letter_code
_entity_poly.pdbx_strand_id
1 'polypeptide(L)'
;CMICTPLLAALIIGAMVFMNYKKIPLKLLRRILAVLIVPICFYRYMIEREAVFGVRGLNMYSPFGGNIPQTVFSILLIWFTFSALFSTLLDAFFEYKTLRNLSRFFGTPILILDLIFFKTYAIAVIGKDAFEVFDVRMVLMCIEIALALAVIAAPIIEEGFTLPKRAEVGRLLYSLPFALLVIMPTYVPQALIGFQDPSLKIEGLTPEHRLVLYFSIIIPFCIYHVFKNKSYELKRFVLIYLSLALMWTYISYWTLPDWASPINWPLHLCNTAMFLIPLCLCFKWEKLFYFCLFINVMGAVFAMILPNTSSSANIIENNIVNFWVNHYPAFFMPILIIALKIFKRPKFREWVYSLIVFTVYFIAVLFLNAWLSNYGDVDFFFLNSDFIVDKLGKWAEDTRDIVWSFKVNDLTLTFYPLYQALFYLVYVVITVGIWFLFALLFSTWDAAEDRRLREKDYKRMKKELNEFLQGRSIHEPATGDSSPRLILRHFSKRYGNNKHYSVDDVSFEVKGGEIFGFLGPNGAGKST
;
A
#
# COMPACT_ATOMS: atom_id res chain seq x y z
N CYS A 1 25.61 23.33 18.08
CA CYS A 1 25.74 23.33 19.56
C CYS A 1 26.80 22.31 20.02
N MET A 2 27.84 22.73 20.78
CA MET A 2 28.93 21.85 21.29
C MET A 2 28.50 20.82 22.36
N ILE A 3 27.24 20.88 22.82
CA ILE A 3 26.69 20.03 23.89
C ILE A 3 26.13 18.71 23.34
N CYS A 4 25.73 18.69 22.06
CA CYS A 4 25.04 17.56 21.44
C CYS A 4 25.95 16.33 21.22
N THR A 5 27.21 16.54 20.84
CA THR A 5 28.20 15.49 20.59
C THR A 5 28.59 14.70 21.85
N PRO A 6 28.87 15.33 23.01
CA PRO A 6 29.07 14.63 24.28
C PRO A 6 27.84 13.85 24.75
N LEU A 7 26.63 14.40 24.56
CA LEU A 7 25.37 13.76 24.95
C LEU A 7 25.11 12.48 24.12
N LEU A 8 25.47 12.52 22.84
CA LEU A 8 25.40 11.39 21.91
C LEU A 8 26.37 10.26 22.33
N ALA A 9 27.62 10.61 22.63
CA ALA A 9 28.61 9.66 23.12
C ALA A 9 28.17 9.03 24.45
N ALA A 10 27.65 9.83 25.39
CA ALA A 10 27.14 9.33 26.67
C ALA A 10 25.91 8.42 26.53
N LEU A 11 25.00 8.70 25.59
CA LEU A 11 23.81 7.86 25.33
C LEU A 11 24.18 6.54 24.66
N ILE A 12 25.08 6.55 23.67
CA ILE A 12 25.57 5.34 23.00
C ILE A 12 26.32 4.46 24.00
N ILE A 13 27.23 5.05 24.79
CA ILE A 13 27.99 4.35 25.82
C ILE A 13 27.05 3.85 26.93
N GLY A 14 26.11 4.67 27.40
CA GLY A 14 25.14 4.29 28.42
C GLY A 14 24.22 3.15 27.96
N ALA A 15 23.74 3.19 26.72
CA ALA A 15 22.98 2.10 26.13
C ALA A 15 23.82 0.82 26.07
N MET A 16 25.05 0.88 25.54
CA MET A 16 25.97 -0.26 25.43
C MET A 16 26.34 -0.86 26.79
N VAL A 17 26.65 -0.03 27.78
CA VAL A 17 26.95 -0.46 29.16
C VAL A 17 25.73 -1.11 29.80
N PHE A 18 24.53 -0.56 29.60
CA PHE A 18 23.28 -1.15 30.09
C PHE A 18 22.97 -2.50 29.42
N MET A 19 23.21 -2.66 28.10
CA MET A 19 23.00 -3.93 27.40
C MET A 19 23.86 -5.04 27.99
N ASN A 20 25.11 -4.71 28.35
CA ASN A 20 26.06 -5.67 28.90
C ASN A 20 25.79 -6.00 30.38
N TYR A 21 25.23 -5.04 31.14
CA TYR A 21 25.07 -5.17 32.60
C TYR A 21 23.83 -5.96 33.05
N LYS A 22 22.70 -5.91 32.32
CA LYS A 22 21.39 -6.42 32.82
C LYS A 22 20.97 -7.83 32.39
N LYS A 23 21.77 -8.58 31.61
CA LYS A 23 21.36 -9.90 31.03
C LYS A 23 20.01 -9.87 30.29
N ILE A 24 19.58 -8.70 29.78
CA ILE A 24 18.36 -8.60 28.95
C ILE A 24 18.68 -9.23 27.59
N PRO A 25 17.81 -10.07 27.02
CA PRO A 25 18.02 -10.58 25.67
C PRO A 25 18.20 -9.42 24.69
N LEU A 26 19.34 -9.38 23.97
CA LEU A 26 19.70 -8.32 23.01
C LEU A 26 18.57 -8.04 22.01
N LYS A 27 17.88 -9.09 21.56
CA LYS A 27 16.69 -9.02 20.71
C LYS A 27 15.51 -8.25 21.34
N LEU A 28 15.26 -8.40 22.64
CA LEU A 28 14.21 -7.66 23.35
C LEU A 28 14.62 -6.19 23.51
N LEU A 29 15.86 -5.94 23.95
CA LEU A 29 16.38 -4.60 24.12
C LEU A 29 16.34 -3.80 22.81
N ARG A 30 16.75 -4.43 21.71
CA ARG A 30 16.69 -3.85 20.38
C ARG A 30 15.29 -3.39 19.97
N ARG A 31 14.26 -4.18 20.32
CA ARG A 31 12.86 -3.78 20.08
C ARG A 31 12.45 -2.61 20.95
N ILE A 32 12.84 -2.62 22.24
CA ILE A 32 12.57 -1.50 23.16
C ILE A 32 13.18 -0.21 22.61
N LEU A 33 14.46 -0.23 22.20
CA LEU A 33 15.13 0.94 21.63
C LEU A 33 14.44 1.42 20.35
N ALA A 34 14.02 0.51 19.46
CA ALA A 34 13.27 0.88 18.27
C ALA A 34 11.91 1.52 18.59
N VAL A 35 11.19 1.02 19.61
CA VAL A 35 9.93 1.63 20.07
C VAL A 35 10.17 3.04 20.61
N LEU A 36 11.27 3.28 21.33
CA LEU A 36 11.60 4.60 21.88
C LEU A 36 11.89 5.65 20.80
N ILE A 37 12.42 5.25 19.64
CA ILE A 37 12.67 6.17 18.52
C ILE A 37 11.34 6.74 17.96
N VAL A 38 10.26 5.95 17.93
CA VAL A 38 8.99 6.36 17.32
C VAL A 38 8.40 7.65 17.90
N PRO A 39 8.16 7.78 19.22
CA PRO A 39 7.62 9.02 19.79
C PRO A 39 8.59 10.20 19.69
N ILE A 40 9.90 9.94 19.68
CA ILE A 40 10.93 10.98 19.53
C ILE A 40 10.87 11.57 18.12
N CYS A 41 10.91 10.71 17.09
CA CYS A 41 10.72 11.12 15.71
C CYS A 41 9.38 11.84 15.55
N PHE A 42 8.29 11.22 16.01
CA PHE A 42 6.95 11.82 15.90
C PHE A 42 6.93 13.23 16.48
N TYR A 43 7.43 13.42 17.70
CA TYR A 43 7.47 14.74 18.32
C TYR A 43 8.37 15.71 17.54
N ARG A 44 9.58 15.31 17.14
CA ARG A 44 10.51 16.18 16.38
C ARG A 44 9.91 16.68 15.06
N TYR A 45 9.28 15.79 14.31
CA TYR A 45 8.68 16.13 13.01
C TYR A 45 7.41 16.97 13.17
N MET A 46 6.64 16.71 14.22
CA MET A 46 5.36 17.39 14.41
C MET A 46 5.50 18.77 15.08
N ILE A 47 6.61 19.13 15.74
CA ILE A 47 6.74 20.46 16.34
C ILE A 47 6.70 21.57 15.27
N GLU A 48 7.51 21.42 14.23
CA GLU A 48 7.70 22.46 13.20
C GLU A 48 8.20 21.82 11.90
N ARG A 49 7.89 22.46 10.77
CA ARG A 49 8.36 22.06 9.45
C ARG A 49 9.89 22.14 9.38
N GLU A 50 10.47 21.33 8.50
CA GLU A 50 11.91 21.41 8.24
C GLU A 50 12.23 22.73 7.51
N ALA A 51 13.38 23.35 7.80
CA ALA A 51 13.76 24.60 7.14
C ALA A 51 13.91 24.44 5.62
N VAL A 52 14.24 23.23 5.14
CA VAL A 52 14.26 22.91 3.71
C VAL A 52 12.88 22.67 3.08
N PHE A 53 11.81 22.60 3.87
CA PHE A 53 10.45 22.28 3.40
C PHE A 53 9.95 23.26 2.33
N GLY A 54 10.31 24.54 2.47
CA GLY A 54 9.92 25.62 1.56
C GLY A 54 10.83 25.80 0.34
N VAL A 55 11.93 25.03 0.24
CA VAL A 55 12.94 25.22 -0.82
C VAL A 55 12.33 24.96 -2.19
N ARG A 56 12.64 25.83 -3.14
CA ARG A 56 12.22 25.70 -4.54
C ARG A 56 13.43 25.87 -5.46
N GLY A 57 13.67 24.87 -6.32
CA GLY A 57 14.72 24.94 -7.33
C GLY A 57 16.11 25.21 -6.75
N LEU A 58 16.44 24.53 -5.63
CA LEU A 58 17.73 24.53 -4.93
C LEU A 58 18.18 25.83 -4.25
N ASN A 59 17.61 26.97 -4.60
CA ASN A 59 18.10 28.28 -4.16
C ASN A 59 17.03 29.06 -3.39
N MET A 60 15.81 29.13 -3.91
CA MET A 60 14.76 29.94 -3.30
C MET A 60 14.37 29.36 -1.93
N TYR A 61 14.34 30.21 -0.92
CA TYR A 61 14.09 29.86 0.49
C TYR A 61 15.09 28.85 1.08
N SER A 62 16.26 28.65 0.46
CA SER A 62 17.29 27.78 1.02
C SER A 62 17.83 28.38 2.32
N PRO A 63 17.92 27.59 3.42
CA PRO A 63 18.54 28.05 4.66
C PRO A 63 20.06 28.28 4.53
N PHE A 64 20.65 27.94 3.37
CA PHE A 64 22.07 28.11 3.06
C PHE A 64 22.37 29.32 2.15
N GLY A 65 21.42 30.22 1.95
CA GLY A 65 21.66 31.53 1.32
C GLY A 65 22.27 31.45 -0.08
N GLY A 66 21.85 30.48 -0.91
CA GLY A 66 22.32 30.30 -2.29
C GLY A 66 23.49 29.34 -2.48
N ASN A 67 23.99 28.70 -1.42
CA ASN A 67 24.92 27.58 -1.57
C ASN A 67 24.20 26.33 -2.10
N ILE A 68 24.14 26.20 -3.43
CA ILE A 68 23.45 25.11 -4.13
C ILE A 68 24.02 23.73 -3.74
N PRO A 69 25.35 23.47 -3.77
CA PRO A 69 25.90 22.18 -3.37
C PRO A 69 25.50 21.77 -1.94
N GLN A 70 25.55 22.71 -0.99
CA GLN A 70 25.15 22.44 0.39
C GLN A 70 23.64 22.20 0.51
N THR A 71 22.82 22.91 -0.27
CA THR A 71 21.37 22.70 -0.31
C THR A 71 21.03 21.31 -0.84
N VAL A 72 21.58 20.92 -2.00
CA VAL A 72 21.42 19.57 -2.58
C VAL A 72 21.85 18.51 -1.57
N PHE A 73 23.05 18.65 -1.01
CA PHE A 73 23.58 17.71 -0.04
C PHE A 73 22.67 17.57 1.18
N SER A 74 22.16 18.67 1.72
CA SER A 74 21.28 18.65 2.89
C SER A 74 19.93 17.98 2.62
N ILE A 75 19.33 18.20 1.45
CA ILE A 75 18.07 17.57 1.04
C ILE A 75 18.26 16.06 0.90
N LEU A 76 19.34 15.64 0.23
CA LEU A 76 19.67 14.22 0.09
C LEU A 76 19.99 13.58 1.43
N LEU A 77 20.71 14.28 2.30
CA LEU A 77 21.04 13.79 3.65
C LEU A 77 19.75 13.54 4.43
N ILE A 78 18.83 14.51 4.52
CA ILE A 78 17.54 14.35 5.20
C ILE A 78 16.75 13.16 4.62
N TRP A 79 16.61 13.11 3.30
CA TRP A 79 15.88 12.01 2.65
C TRP A 79 16.51 10.64 2.98
N PHE A 80 17.83 10.55 2.95
CA PHE A 80 18.53 9.30 3.24
C PHE A 80 18.42 8.94 4.72
N THR A 81 18.45 9.92 5.63
CA THR A 81 18.21 9.73 7.06
C THR A 81 16.82 9.18 7.34
N PHE A 82 15.78 9.68 6.66
CA PHE A 82 14.42 9.13 6.78
C PHE A 82 14.40 7.64 6.44
N SER A 83 15.01 7.26 5.32
CA SER A 83 15.10 5.87 4.88
C SER A 83 15.95 5.01 5.82
N ALA A 84 17.05 5.55 6.35
CA ALA A 84 17.93 4.88 7.31
C ALA A 84 17.21 4.60 8.64
N LEU A 85 16.55 5.61 9.22
CA LEU A 85 15.80 5.50 10.46
C LEU A 85 14.64 4.52 10.29
N PHE A 86 13.84 4.67 9.23
CA PHE A 86 12.70 3.82 8.98
C PHE A 86 13.07 2.34 8.77
N SER A 87 14.12 2.08 7.98
CA SER A 87 14.60 0.72 7.76
C SER A 87 15.11 0.11 9.06
N THR A 88 15.81 0.88 9.90
CA THR A 88 16.30 0.47 11.22
C THR A 88 15.18 0.15 12.20
N LEU A 89 14.12 0.97 12.22
CA LEU A 89 12.92 0.71 13.00
C LEU A 89 12.30 -0.63 12.62
N LEU A 90 12.08 -0.87 11.33
CA LEU A 90 11.45 -2.11 10.87
C LEU A 90 12.35 -3.34 11.06
N ASP A 91 13.67 -3.20 10.90
CA ASP A 91 14.63 -4.29 11.11
C ASP A 91 14.50 -4.86 12.55
N ALA A 92 14.09 -4.03 13.53
CA ALA A 92 13.89 -4.47 14.92
C ALA A 92 12.75 -5.48 15.09
N PHE A 93 11.76 -5.43 14.21
CA PHE A 93 10.55 -6.26 14.26
C PHE A 93 10.53 -7.37 13.20
N PHE A 94 11.18 -7.15 12.06
CA PHE A 94 11.16 -8.05 10.91
C PHE A 94 12.55 -8.60 10.59
N GLU A 95 12.71 -9.93 10.70
CA GLU A 95 14.00 -10.61 10.55
C GLU A 95 14.32 -10.95 9.09
N TYR A 96 14.28 -9.95 8.20
CA TYR A 96 14.68 -10.11 6.80
C TYR A 96 16.12 -9.66 6.56
N LYS A 97 16.95 -10.55 6.01
CA LYS A 97 18.37 -10.24 5.70
C LYS A 97 18.55 -9.00 4.82
N THR A 98 17.67 -8.77 3.85
CA THR A 98 17.74 -7.57 3.00
C THR A 98 17.53 -6.29 3.82
N LEU A 99 16.55 -6.29 4.72
CA LEU A 99 16.26 -5.17 5.61
C LEU A 99 17.42 -4.95 6.60
N ARG A 100 17.94 -6.05 7.16
CA ARG A 100 19.15 -6.05 7.99
C ARG A 100 20.33 -5.39 7.30
N ASN A 101 20.57 -5.76 6.05
CA ASN A 101 21.66 -5.22 5.26
C ASN A 101 21.41 -3.76 4.87
N LEU A 102 20.14 -3.36 4.67
CA LEU A 102 19.77 -1.96 4.44
C LEU A 102 20.11 -1.10 5.66
N SER A 103 19.73 -1.53 6.87
CA SER A 103 20.10 -0.83 8.10
C SER A 103 21.62 -0.83 8.35
N ARG A 104 22.30 -1.96 8.16
CA ARG A 104 23.75 -2.08 8.42
C ARG A 104 24.61 -1.33 7.40
N PHE A 105 24.39 -1.53 6.10
CA PHE A 105 25.30 -1.06 5.04
C PHE A 105 24.85 0.23 4.36
N PHE A 106 23.58 0.63 4.50
CA PHE A 106 23.10 1.94 4.07
C PHE A 106 22.80 2.82 5.29
N GLY A 107 22.08 2.31 6.29
CA GLY A 107 21.73 3.08 7.48
C GLY A 107 22.93 3.57 8.28
N THR A 108 23.89 2.68 8.60
CA THR A 108 25.07 3.08 9.40
C THR A 108 25.89 4.19 8.74
N PRO A 109 26.29 4.11 7.44
CA PRO A 109 27.01 5.21 6.80
C PRO A 109 26.23 6.53 6.81
N ILE A 110 24.92 6.51 6.56
CA ILE A 110 24.10 7.72 6.57
C ILE A 110 24.03 8.34 7.97
N LEU A 111 23.78 7.53 9.01
CA LEU A 111 23.75 8.01 10.39
C LEU A 111 25.12 8.54 10.85
N ILE A 112 26.22 7.99 10.35
CA ILE A 112 27.57 8.54 10.57
C ILE A 112 27.76 9.87 9.82
N LEU A 113 27.27 9.99 8.59
CA LEU A 113 27.29 11.25 7.85
C LEU A 113 26.46 12.33 8.55
N ASP A 114 25.32 11.98 9.15
CA ASP A 114 24.52 12.89 9.96
C ASP A 114 25.32 13.46 11.15
N LEU A 115 26.22 12.66 11.74
CA LEU A 115 27.12 13.11 12.80
C LEU A 115 28.26 13.98 12.29
N ILE A 116 28.93 13.55 11.20
CA ILE A 116 30.04 14.31 10.60
C ILE A 116 29.55 15.68 10.11
N PHE A 117 28.39 15.71 9.49
CA PHE A 117 27.78 16.91 8.91
C PHE A 117 26.62 17.44 9.76
N PHE A 118 26.65 17.21 11.08
CA PHE A 118 25.55 17.57 11.98
C PHE A 118 25.17 19.04 11.91
N LYS A 119 26.14 19.95 11.70
CA LYS A 119 25.85 21.38 11.50
C LYS A 119 24.95 21.61 10.27
N THR A 120 25.28 20.99 9.13
CA THR A 120 24.49 21.11 7.91
C THR A 120 23.13 20.43 8.07
N TYR A 121 23.11 19.23 8.67
CA TYR A 121 21.86 18.51 8.93
C TYR A 121 20.92 19.31 9.84
N ALA A 122 21.44 19.86 10.93
CA ALA A 122 20.67 20.68 11.86
C ALA A 122 20.15 21.97 11.20
N ILE A 123 20.98 22.75 10.49
CA ILE A 123 20.52 23.95 9.77
C ILE A 123 19.41 23.61 8.76
N ALA A 124 19.49 22.46 8.10
CA ALA A 124 18.47 22.04 7.14
C ALA A 124 17.13 21.66 7.80
N VAL A 125 17.16 21.16 9.04
CA VAL A 125 15.97 20.76 9.79
C VAL A 125 15.37 21.92 10.59
N ILE A 126 16.17 22.68 11.34
CA ILE A 126 15.69 23.73 12.26
C ILE A 126 15.88 25.15 11.72
N GLY A 127 16.73 25.33 10.71
CA GLY A 127 17.07 26.66 10.18
C GLY A 127 18.35 27.23 10.79
N LYS A 128 18.90 28.25 10.13
CA LYS A 128 20.20 28.83 10.50
C LYS A 128 20.14 29.56 11.84
N ASP A 129 19.15 30.42 12.03
CA ASP A 129 19.03 31.26 13.22
C ASP A 129 18.70 30.43 14.47
N ALA A 130 17.81 29.44 14.33
CA ALA A 130 17.47 28.51 15.41
C ALA A 130 18.65 27.59 15.80
N PHE A 131 19.58 27.30 14.87
CA PHE A 131 20.78 26.51 15.19
C PHE A 131 21.79 27.24 16.08
N GLU A 132 21.81 28.57 16.02
CA GLU A 132 22.70 29.40 16.84
C GLU A 132 22.22 29.48 18.30
N VAL A 133 20.96 29.15 18.56
CA VAL A 133 20.33 29.08 19.88
C VAL A 133 20.10 27.61 20.29
N PHE A 134 19.86 27.35 21.58
CA PHE A 134 19.43 26.02 22.01
C PHE A 134 18.03 25.70 21.47
N ASP A 135 17.90 24.57 20.78
CA ASP A 135 16.63 24.05 20.26
C ASP A 135 16.48 22.59 20.68
N VAL A 136 15.31 22.23 21.22
CA VAL A 136 15.00 20.87 21.67
C VAL A 136 15.09 19.86 20.54
N ARG A 137 14.75 20.24 19.30
CA ARG A 137 14.81 19.37 18.12
C ARG A 137 16.24 18.92 17.84
N MET A 138 17.26 19.74 18.11
CA MET A 138 18.66 19.29 17.99
C MET A 138 18.98 18.14 18.95
N VAL A 139 18.48 18.21 20.19
CA VAL A 139 18.66 17.14 21.17
C VAL A 139 17.94 15.88 20.71
N LEU A 140 16.70 16.01 20.22
CA LEU A 140 15.92 14.88 19.69
C LEU A 140 16.64 14.23 18.49
N MET A 141 17.18 15.02 17.54
CA MET A 141 17.96 14.51 16.41
C MET A 141 19.15 13.68 16.87
N CYS A 142 19.89 14.15 17.89
CA CYS A 142 20.98 13.38 18.46
C CYS A 142 20.49 12.08 19.11
N ILE A 143 19.41 12.13 19.88
CA ILE A 143 18.85 10.93 20.51
C ILE A 143 18.40 9.92 19.43
N GLU A 144 17.76 10.38 18.36
CA GLU A 144 17.33 9.54 17.22
C GLU A 144 18.52 8.81 16.59
N ILE A 145 19.58 9.54 16.24
CA ILE A 145 20.79 8.97 15.62
C ILE A 145 21.45 7.96 16.59
N ALA A 146 21.59 8.33 17.87
CA ALA A 146 22.18 7.48 18.89
C ALA A 146 21.41 6.17 19.08
N LEU A 147 20.09 6.25 19.22
CA LEU A 147 19.24 5.07 19.39
C LEU A 147 19.22 4.19 18.13
N ALA A 148 19.18 4.79 16.95
CA ALA A 148 19.23 4.04 15.69
C ALA A 148 20.56 3.28 15.53
N LEU A 149 21.69 3.93 15.82
CA LEU A 149 23.00 3.28 15.85
C LEU A 149 23.05 2.15 16.90
N ALA A 150 22.46 2.34 18.08
CA ALA A 150 22.37 1.27 19.09
C ALA A 150 21.52 0.07 18.62
N VAL A 151 20.41 0.31 17.93
CA VAL A 151 19.56 -0.74 17.34
C VAL A 151 20.31 -1.53 16.26
N ILE A 152 21.18 -0.88 15.49
CA ILE A 152 22.03 -1.51 14.47
C ILE A 152 23.21 -2.26 15.10
N ALA A 153 23.78 -1.72 16.19
CA ALA A 153 24.93 -2.31 16.88
C ALA A 153 24.59 -3.62 17.61
N ALA A 154 23.42 -3.70 18.25
CA ALA A 154 22.97 -4.90 18.99
C ALA A 154 23.18 -6.24 18.24
N PRO A 155 22.70 -6.43 17.00
CA PRO A 155 22.90 -7.67 16.25
C PRO A 155 24.35 -7.85 15.76
N ILE A 156 25.14 -6.78 15.61
CA ILE A 156 26.57 -6.86 15.24
C ILE A 156 27.38 -7.38 16.43
N ILE A 157 27.03 -6.97 17.65
CA ILE A 157 27.64 -7.45 18.88
C ILE A 157 27.33 -8.94 19.10
N GLU A 158 26.09 -9.36 18.79
CA GLU A 158 25.64 -10.75 18.97
C GLU A 158 26.19 -11.71 17.90
N GLU A 159 26.11 -11.32 16.62
CA GLU A 159 26.42 -12.19 15.47
C GLU A 159 27.82 -11.97 14.88
N GLY A 160 28.49 -10.88 15.27
CA GLY A 160 29.69 -10.38 14.60
C GLY A 160 29.39 -9.54 13.35
N PHE A 161 30.37 -8.74 12.94
CA PHE A 161 30.28 -7.98 11.68
C PHE A 161 30.72 -8.86 10.51
N THR A 162 29.82 -9.09 9.55
CA THR A 162 30.11 -9.86 8.34
C THR A 162 29.70 -9.08 7.10
N LEU A 163 30.57 -9.08 6.09
CA LEU A 163 30.27 -8.45 4.80
C LEU A 163 29.20 -9.25 4.04
N PRO A 164 28.32 -8.57 3.28
CA PRO A 164 27.25 -9.23 2.56
C PRO A 164 27.84 -10.04 1.40
N LYS A 165 27.28 -11.22 1.14
CA LYS A 165 27.68 -12.04 -0.01
C LYS A 165 27.30 -11.32 -1.33
N ARG A 166 27.93 -11.67 -2.46
CA ARG A 166 27.63 -11.08 -3.78
C ARG A 166 26.13 -11.05 -4.12
N ALA A 167 25.41 -12.12 -3.82
CA ALA A 167 23.96 -12.19 -4.02
C ALA A 167 23.17 -11.22 -3.10
N GLU A 168 23.67 -10.94 -1.91
CA GLU A 168 23.07 -9.99 -0.96
C GLU A 168 23.36 -8.54 -1.36
N VAL A 169 24.54 -8.25 -1.90
CA VAL A 169 24.86 -6.95 -2.51
C VAL A 169 23.91 -6.66 -3.66
N GLY A 170 23.69 -7.65 -4.56
CA GLY A 170 22.70 -7.52 -5.63
C GLY A 170 21.30 -7.23 -5.10
N ARG A 171 20.93 -7.83 -3.95
CA ARG A 171 19.65 -7.53 -3.30
C ARG A 171 19.55 -6.11 -2.76
N LEU A 172 20.61 -5.65 -2.12
CA LEU A 172 20.70 -4.30 -1.57
C LEU A 172 20.56 -3.25 -2.68
N LEU A 173 21.26 -3.45 -3.80
CA LEU A 173 21.26 -2.54 -4.95
C LEU A 173 19.89 -2.36 -5.59
N TYR A 174 19.06 -3.42 -5.68
CA TYR A 174 17.69 -3.24 -6.18
C TYR A 174 16.73 -2.74 -5.11
N SER A 175 16.94 -3.07 -3.82
CA SER A 175 15.99 -2.70 -2.76
C SER A 175 16.14 -1.26 -2.30
N LEU A 176 17.36 -0.70 -2.37
CA LEU A 176 17.65 0.64 -1.87
C LEU A 176 16.91 1.75 -2.65
N PRO A 177 16.89 1.77 -4.00
CA PRO A 177 16.13 2.77 -4.75
C PRO A 177 14.63 2.73 -4.41
N PHE A 178 14.07 1.54 -4.18
CA PHE A 178 12.68 1.39 -3.77
C PHE A 178 12.44 1.93 -2.35
N ALA A 179 13.32 1.59 -1.39
CA ALA A 179 13.27 2.10 -0.02
C ALA A 179 13.33 3.63 0.01
N LEU A 180 14.23 4.23 -0.77
CA LEU A 180 14.35 5.68 -0.92
C LEU A 180 13.09 6.29 -1.52
N LEU A 181 12.61 5.77 -2.65
CA LEU A 181 11.47 6.35 -3.36
C LEU A 181 10.19 6.38 -2.51
N VAL A 182 9.90 5.30 -1.78
CA VAL A 182 8.66 5.18 -1.01
C VAL A 182 8.62 6.14 0.19
N ILE A 183 9.76 6.44 0.79
CA ILE A 183 9.87 7.33 1.97
C ILE A 183 10.44 8.71 1.64
N MET A 184 10.41 9.09 0.37
CA MET A 184 10.84 10.41 -0.07
C MET A 184 9.96 11.49 0.55
N PRO A 185 10.55 12.49 1.26
CA PRO A 185 9.79 13.65 1.71
C PRO A 185 9.12 14.36 0.53
N THR A 186 7.88 14.80 0.72
CA THR A 186 7.03 15.35 -0.36
C THR A 186 7.57 16.64 -0.97
N TYR A 187 8.42 17.37 -0.24
CA TYR A 187 9.07 18.58 -0.75
C TYR A 187 10.30 18.31 -1.63
N VAL A 188 10.84 17.09 -1.69
CA VAL A 188 12.08 16.81 -2.44
C VAL A 188 11.95 17.16 -3.94
N PRO A 189 10.86 16.81 -4.65
CA PRO A 189 10.69 17.18 -6.05
C PRO A 189 10.72 18.70 -6.28
N GLN A 190 9.93 19.48 -5.53
CA GLN A 190 9.97 20.95 -5.65
C GLN A 190 11.33 21.54 -5.25
N ALA A 191 11.99 20.96 -4.24
CA ALA A 191 13.23 21.48 -3.73
C ALA A 191 14.36 21.26 -4.74
N LEU A 192 14.41 20.10 -5.41
CA LEU A 192 15.43 19.79 -6.39
C LEU A 192 15.18 20.42 -7.77
N ILE A 193 13.93 20.45 -8.23
CA ILE A 193 13.58 20.86 -9.60
C ILE A 193 13.09 22.31 -9.65
N GLY A 194 12.28 22.72 -8.67
CA GLY A 194 11.57 24.01 -8.68
C GLY A 194 10.50 24.10 -9.77
N PHE A 195 9.68 25.16 -9.78
CA PHE A 195 8.52 25.29 -10.67
C PHE A 195 8.87 25.85 -12.06
N GLN A 196 9.92 25.31 -12.69
CA GLN A 196 10.47 25.91 -13.91
C GLN A 196 9.50 25.88 -15.11
N ASP A 197 8.54 24.96 -15.13
CA ASP A 197 7.55 24.85 -16.19
C ASP A 197 6.11 25.05 -15.68
N PRO A 198 5.50 26.23 -15.90
CA PRO A 198 4.13 26.51 -15.49
C PRO A 198 3.07 25.75 -16.30
N SER A 199 3.46 25.02 -17.35
CA SER A 199 2.55 24.17 -18.13
C SER A 199 2.22 22.84 -17.44
N LEU A 200 3.02 22.44 -16.45
CA LEU A 200 2.85 21.18 -15.71
C LEU A 200 1.73 21.24 -14.66
N LYS A 201 0.49 21.29 -15.14
CA LYS A 201 -0.73 21.40 -14.31
C LYS A 201 -1.49 20.08 -14.24
N ILE A 202 -2.27 19.92 -13.16
CA ILE A 202 -3.08 18.72 -12.91
C ILE A 202 -4.58 19.08 -12.91
N GLU A 203 -5.08 19.57 -14.03
CA GLU A 203 -6.51 19.83 -14.18
C GLU A 203 -7.02 19.30 -15.52
N GLY A 204 -8.31 18.94 -15.60
CA GLY A 204 -8.97 18.64 -16.87
C GLY A 204 -8.41 17.46 -17.68
N LEU A 205 -7.80 16.45 -17.04
CA LEU A 205 -7.17 15.30 -17.69
C LEU A 205 -6.13 15.68 -18.76
N THR A 206 -5.36 16.74 -18.51
CA THR A 206 -4.16 17.09 -19.30
C THR A 206 -3.21 15.89 -19.45
N PRO A 207 -2.32 15.88 -20.48
CA PRO A 207 -1.33 14.82 -20.64
C PRO A 207 -0.53 14.51 -19.36
N GLU A 208 -0.18 15.54 -18.59
CA GLU A 208 0.57 15.48 -17.34
C GLU A 208 -0.26 14.82 -16.25
N HIS A 209 -1.51 15.23 -16.09
CA HIS A 209 -2.44 14.58 -15.17
C HIS A 209 -2.63 13.09 -15.52
N ARG A 210 -2.84 12.76 -16.80
CA ARG A 210 -2.99 11.37 -17.25
C ARG A 210 -1.74 10.54 -16.95
N LEU A 211 -0.54 11.10 -17.11
CA LEU A 211 0.71 10.42 -16.79
C LEU A 211 0.77 10.01 -15.31
N VAL A 212 0.37 10.91 -14.41
CA VAL A 212 0.28 10.63 -12.97
C VAL A 212 -0.75 9.52 -12.72
N LEU A 213 -1.95 9.62 -13.29
CA LEU A 213 -2.96 8.56 -13.19
C LEU A 213 -2.46 7.20 -13.68
N TYR A 214 -1.66 7.13 -14.74
CA TYR A 214 -1.09 5.87 -15.22
C TYR A 214 -0.12 5.25 -14.20
N PHE A 215 0.68 6.05 -13.50
CA PHE A 215 1.54 5.54 -12.44
C PHE A 215 0.74 4.88 -11.31
N SER A 216 -0.44 5.41 -10.98
CA SER A 216 -1.34 4.81 -9.97
C SER A 216 -1.75 3.36 -10.30
N ILE A 217 -1.72 2.97 -11.58
CA ILE A 217 -2.07 1.63 -12.07
C ILE A 217 -0.82 0.77 -12.31
N ILE A 218 0.24 1.36 -12.89
CA ILE A 218 1.47 0.66 -13.24
C ILE A 218 2.21 0.17 -11.99
N ILE A 219 2.34 1.03 -10.97
CA ILE A 219 3.06 0.71 -9.73
C ILE A 219 2.51 -0.55 -9.04
N PRO A 220 1.20 -0.66 -8.71
CA PRO A 220 0.67 -1.86 -8.08
C PRO A 220 0.78 -3.10 -8.97
N PHE A 221 0.68 -2.95 -10.30
CA PHE A 221 0.88 -4.07 -11.23
C PHE A 221 2.32 -4.60 -11.20
N CYS A 222 3.31 -3.71 -11.17
CA CYS A 222 4.72 -4.05 -11.00
C CYS A 222 4.95 -4.77 -9.66
N ILE A 223 4.42 -4.23 -8.55
CA ILE A 223 4.53 -4.85 -7.23
C ILE A 223 3.89 -6.25 -7.24
N TYR A 224 2.68 -6.38 -7.79
CA TYR A 224 2.03 -7.68 -7.93
C TYR A 224 2.90 -8.69 -8.68
N HIS A 225 3.48 -8.33 -9.82
CA HIS A 225 4.31 -9.23 -10.61
C HIS A 225 5.58 -9.70 -9.89
N VAL A 226 6.21 -8.80 -9.15
CA VAL A 226 7.41 -9.11 -8.35
C VAL A 226 7.09 -10.05 -7.19
N PHE A 227 5.94 -9.85 -6.53
CA PHE A 227 5.63 -10.53 -5.26
C PHE A 227 4.60 -11.67 -5.34
N LYS A 228 3.84 -11.85 -6.44
CA LYS A 228 2.75 -12.84 -6.54
C LYS A 228 3.17 -14.28 -6.21
N ASN A 229 4.39 -14.67 -6.56
CA ASN A 229 4.94 -16.01 -6.34
C ASN A 229 5.83 -16.11 -5.10
N LYS A 230 5.89 -15.08 -4.26
CA LYS A 230 6.67 -15.07 -3.03
C LYS A 230 5.87 -15.62 -1.84
N SER A 231 6.56 -15.91 -0.74
CA SER A 231 5.92 -16.41 0.49
C SER A 231 4.92 -15.40 1.04
N TYR A 232 3.91 -15.90 1.76
CA TYR A 232 2.91 -15.07 2.44
C TYR A 232 3.56 -14.02 3.35
N GLU A 233 4.53 -14.44 4.16
CA GLU A 233 5.24 -13.55 5.08
C GLU A 233 5.97 -12.42 4.36
N LEU A 234 6.63 -12.71 3.23
CA LEU A 234 7.35 -11.67 2.47
C LEU A 234 6.37 -10.67 1.83
N LYS A 235 5.26 -11.17 1.26
CA LYS A 235 4.20 -10.31 0.69
C LYS A 235 3.64 -9.37 1.74
N ARG A 236 3.28 -9.91 2.91
CA ARG A 236 2.74 -9.13 4.03
C ARG A 236 3.74 -8.11 4.54
N PHE A 237 5.00 -8.49 4.71
CA PHE A 237 6.06 -7.58 5.12
C PHE A 237 6.23 -6.40 4.16
N VAL A 238 6.27 -6.65 2.85
CA VAL A 238 6.43 -5.59 1.84
C VAL A 238 5.25 -4.62 1.87
N LEU A 239 4.04 -5.13 2.05
CA LEU A 239 2.85 -4.28 2.19
C LEU A 239 2.88 -3.48 3.49
N ILE A 240 3.34 -4.06 4.60
CA ILE A 240 3.55 -3.32 5.86
C ILE A 240 4.58 -2.21 5.65
N TYR A 241 5.73 -2.53 5.08
CA TYR A 241 6.80 -1.57 4.78
C TYR A 241 6.25 -0.40 3.95
N LEU A 242 5.57 -0.72 2.83
CA LEU A 242 4.99 0.28 1.94
C LEU A 242 3.95 1.15 2.66
N SER A 243 3.04 0.54 3.41
CA SER A 243 1.98 1.26 4.12
C SER A 243 2.53 2.19 5.20
N LEU A 244 3.52 1.75 5.98
CA LEU A 244 4.12 2.52 7.07
C LEU A 244 5.02 3.64 6.53
N ALA A 245 5.74 3.40 5.44
CA ALA A 245 6.59 4.42 4.83
C ALA A 245 5.74 5.55 4.23
N LEU A 246 4.66 5.21 3.51
CA LEU A 246 3.74 6.21 2.98
C LEU A 246 3.01 6.96 4.11
N MET A 247 2.62 6.26 5.18
CA MET A 247 2.05 6.90 6.38
C MET A 247 3.04 7.89 7.01
N TRP A 248 4.33 7.52 7.12
CA TRP A 248 5.37 8.42 7.61
C TRP A 248 5.50 9.66 6.72
N THR A 249 5.60 9.48 5.41
CA THR A 249 5.69 10.58 4.46
C THR A 249 4.49 11.52 4.59
N TYR A 250 3.27 10.98 4.70
CA TYR A 250 2.06 11.77 4.93
C TYR A 250 2.10 12.54 6.27
N ILE A 251 2.46 11.89 7.37
CA ILE A 251 2.54 12.54 8.70
C ILE A 251 3.59 13.65 8.70
N SER A 252 4.73 13.44 8.03
CA SER A 252 5.83 14.43 7.97
C SER A 252 5.47 15.72 7.24
N TYR A 253 4.34 15.75 6.52
CA TYR A 253 3.79 16.97 5.93
C TYR A 253 3.08 17.85 6.97
N TRP A 254 2.65 17.31 8.10
CA TRP A 254 1.84 18.03 9.09
C TRP A 254 2.62 18.36 10.35
N THR A 255 2.14 19.35 11.10
CA THR A 255 2.67 19.76 12.40
C THR A 255 1.55 19.80 13.46
N LEU A 256 1.92 19.80 14.75
CA LEU A 256 1.01 19.97 15.88
C LEU A 256 0.23 21.29 15.78
N PRO A 257 0.85 22.44 15.41
CA PRO A 257 0.09 23.65 15.11
C PRO A 257 -0.96 23.47 14.03
N ASP A 258 -0.66 22.73 12.95
CA ASP A 258 -1.66 22.44 11.91
C ASP A 258 -2.84 21.65 12.50
N TRP A 259 -2.57 20.70 13.41
CA TRP A 259 -3.58 19.84 14.05
C TRP A 259 -4.23 20.44 15.30
N ALA A 260 -3.83 21.64 15.71
CA ALA A 260 -4.44 22.33 16.85
C ALA A 260 -5.93 22.63 16.59
N SER A 261 -6.30 22.84 15.32
CA SER A 261 -7.68 22.96 14.89
C SER A 261 -8.25 21.60 14.46
N PRO A 262 -9.41 21.17 14.99
CA PRO A 262 -10.10 19.97 14.54
C PRO A 262 -10.48 19.96 13.05
N ILE A 263 -10.52 21.14 12.43
CA ILE A 263 -10.79 21.31 10.99
C ILE A 263 -9.74 20.61 10.12
N ASN A 264 -8.48 20.60 10.57
CA ASN A 264 -7.35 20.03 9.83
C ASN A 264 -7.09 18.56 10.18
N TRP A 265 -7.92 17.95 11.04
CA TRP A 265 -7.74 16.56 11.41
C TRP A 265 -7.90 15.65 10.20
N PRO A 266 -7.19 14.50 10.17
CA PRO A 266 -7.19 13.59 9.02
C PRO A 266 -8.47 12.76 8.93
N LEU A 267 -9.64 13.37 9.11
CA LEU A 267 -10.94 12.71 9.16
C LEU A 267 -11.53 12.42 7.78
N HIS A 268 -11.04 13.07 6.72
CA HIS A 268 -11.35 12.66 5.34
C HIS A 268 -10.97 11.19 5.10
N LEU A 269 -11.81 10.45 4.36
CA LEU A 269 -11.62 9.01 4.14
C LEU A 269 -10.26 8.63 3.53
N CYS A 270 -9.75 9.42 2.58
CA CYS A 270 -8.42 9.19 2.02
C CYS A 270 -7.32 9.37 3.07
N ASN A 271 -7.38 10.45 3.87
CA ASN A 271 -6.44 10.74 4.95
C ASN A 271 -6.46 9.63 6.03
N THR A 272 -7.66 9.21 6.45
CA THR A 272 -7.79 8.11 7.42
C THR A 272 -7.19 6.80 6.88
N ALA A 273 -7.30 6.53 5.57
CA ALA A 273 -6.74 5.32 4.95
C ALA A 273 -5.24 5.14 5.23
N MET A 274 -4.50 6.25 5.34
CA MET A 274 -3.06 6.24 5.67
C MET A 274 -2.76 5.57 6.99
N PHE A 275 -3.70 5.59 7.94
CA PHE A 275 -3.60 4.95 9.24
C PHE A 275 -4.28 3.58 9.26
N LEU A 276 -5.45 3.46 8.60
CA LEU A 276 -6.23 2.22 8.64
C LEU A 276 -5.53 1.06 7.94
N ILE A 277 -4.85 1.28 6.80
CA ILE A 277 -4.19 0.21 6.04
C ILE A 277 -3.02 -0.41 6.82
N PRO A 278 -2.07 0.35 7.38
CA PRO A 278 -1.04 -0.21 8.26
C PRO A 278 -1.64 -0.97 9.44
N LEU A 279 -2.68 -0.44 10.09
CA LEU A 279 -3.36 -1.12 11.20
C LEU A 279 -3.94 -2.47 10.76
N CYS A 280 -4.62 -2.50 9.61
CA CYS A 280 -5.16 -3.74 9.04
C CYS A 280 -4.05 -4.77 8.83
N LEU A 281 -2.93 -4.37 8.23
CA LEU A 281 -1.83 -5.29 7.92
C LEU A 281 -1.08 -5.77 9.16
N CYS A 282 -0.79 -4.87 10.11
CA CYS A 282 -0.09 -5.17 11.35
C CYS A 282 -0.90 -6.10 12.25
N PHE A 283 -2.19 -5.81 12.43
CA PHE A 283 -3.09 -6.55 13.33
C PHE A 283 -3.96 -7.61 12.65
N LYS A 284 -3.84 -7.79 11.32
CA LYS A 284 -4.66 -8.70 10.50
C LYS A 284 -6.17 -8.42 10.65
N TRP A 285 -6.55 -7.14 10.70
CA TRP A 285 -7.93 -6.72 10.96
C TRP A 285 -8.78 -6.72 9.68
N GLU A 286 -9.28 -7.90 9.29
CA GLU A 286 -10.02 -8.09 8.03
C GLU A 286 -11.30 -7.23 7.92
N LYS A 287 -12.06 -7.07 9.00
CA LYS A 287 -13.32 -6.29 8.97
C LYS A 287 -13.07 -4.81 8.63
N LEU A 288 -12.05 -4.21 9.22
CA LEU A 288 -11.66 -2.82 8.96
C LEU A 288 -11.09 -2.67 7.54
N PHE A 289 -10.41 -3.71 7.04
CA PHE A 289 -9.91 -3.73 5.69
C PHE A 289 -11.03 -3.67 4.64
N TYR A 290 -12.12 -4.42 4.81
CA TYR A 290 -13.22 -4.38 3.83
C TYR A 290 -13.90 -3.01 3.76
N PHE A 291 -13.97 -2.29 4.89
CA PHE A 291 -14.37 -0.88 4.88
C PHE A 291 -13.43 -0.04 3.99
N CYS A 292 -12.11 -0.15 4.17
CA CYS A 292 -11.16 0.56 3.31
C CYS A 292 -11.29 0.18 1.83
N LEU A 293 -11.55 -1.10 1.53
CA LEU A 293 -11.69 -1.60 0.16
C LEU A 293 -12.91 -1.01 -0.56
N PHE A 294 -14.08 -1.01 0.07
CA PHE A 294 -15.31 -0.58 -0.59
C PHE A 294 -15.51 0.93 -0.55
N ILE A 295 -15.05 1.58 0.51
CA ILE A 295 -15.31 3.00 0.77
C ILE A 295 -14.13 3.84 0.27
N ASN A 296 -12.91 3.59 0.76
CA ASN A 296 -11.79 4.50 0.49
C ASN A 296 -11.30 4.41 -0.96
N VAL A 297 -11.37 3.24 -1.60
CA VAL A 297 -10.89 3.05 -2.99
C VAL A 297 -11.60 3.99 -3.97
N MET A 298 -12.92 4.15 -3.90
CA MET A 298 -13.61 5.07 -4.82
C MET A 298 -13.41 6.52 -4.47
N GLY A 299 -13.42 6.86 -3.17
CA GLY A 299 -13.09 8.21 -2.74
C GLY A 299 -11.75 8.64 -3.32
N ALA A 300 -10.75 7.74 -3.27
CA ALA A 300 -9.45 7.96 -3.86
C ALA A 300 -9.48 8.09 -5.39
N VAL A 301 -10.20 7.21 -6.11
CA VAL A 301 -10.31 7.29 -7.58
C VAL A 301 -10.93 8.61 -8.02
N PHE A 302 -12.05 9.02 -7.42
CA PHE A 302 -12.71 10.28 -7.80
C PHE A 302 -11.86 11.49 -7.46
N ALA A 303 -11.24 11.51 -6.27
CA ALA A 303 -10.32 12.58 -5.90
C ALA A 303 -9.15 12.67 -6.88
N MET A 304 -8.59 11.53 -7.32
CA MET A 304 -7.51 11.52 -8.30
C MET A 304 -7.96 11.99 -9.69
N ILE A 305 -9.17 11.64 -10.16
CA ILE A 305 -9.69 12.06 -11.47
C ILE A 305 -10.10 13.55 -11.46
N LEU A 306 -10.63 14.02 -10.33
CA LEU A 306 -11.11 15.38 -10.13
C LEU A 306 -10.42 15.99 -8.90
N PRO A 307 -9.11 16.29 -8.99
CA PRO A 307 -8.38 16.88 -7.89
C PRO A 307 -8.95 18.27 -7.58
N ASN A 308 -9.15 18.56 -6.29
CA ASN A 308 -9.52 19.89 -5.81
C ASN A 308 -8.24 20.71 -5.59
N THR A 309 -7.69 21.22 -6.68
CA THR A 309 -6.45 22.00 -6.70
C THR A 309 -6.69 23.38 -7.28
N SER A 310 -5.79 24.32 -7.03
CA SER A 310 -5.85 25.62 -7.70
C SER A 310 -5.44 25.49 -9.17
N SER A 311 -6.04 26.32 -10.03
CA SER A 311 -5.75 26.34 -11.47
C SER A 311 -4.33 26.78 -11.85
N SER A 312 -3.56 27.21 -10.86
CA SER A 312 -2.14 27.55 -10.97
C SER A 312 -1.20 26.52 -10.32
N ALA A 313 -1.72 25.47 -9.68
CA ALA A 313 -0.90 24.49 -8.97
C ALA A 313 -0.03 23.66 -9.92
N ASN A 314 1.23 23.48 -9.53
CA ASN A 314 2.21 22.73 -10.32
C ASN A 314 2.30 21.27 -9.84
N ILE A 315 2.49 20.31 -10.77
CA ILE A 315 2.56 18.87 -10.47
C ILE A 315 3.61 18.47 -9.42
N ILE A 316 4.72 19.22 -9.33
CA ILE A 316 5.81 18.95 -8.38
C ILE A 316 5.71 19.76 -7.09
N GLU A 317 4.67 20.61 -6.95
CA GLU A 317 4.42 21.36 -5.73
C GLU A 317 4.16 20.41 -4.57
N ASN A 318 4.69 20.72 -3.39
CA ASN A 318 4.67 19.81 -2.26
C ASN A 318 3.26 19.42 -1.79
N ASN A 319 2.32 20.37 -1.76
CA ASN A 319 0.90 20.09 -1.49
C ASN A 319 0.30 19.10 -2.51
N ILE A 320 0.65 19.22 -3.79
CA ILE A 320 0.22 18.34 -4.87
C ILE A 320 0.87 16.96 -4.74
N VAL A 321 2.17 16.89 -4.52
CA VAL A 321 2.88 15.62 -4.27
C VAL A 321 2.30 14.92 -3.05
N ASN A 322 2.05 15.64 -1.95
CA ASN A 322 1.42 15.10 -0.75
C ASN A 322 -0.01 14.59 -1.01
N PHE A 323 -0.80 15.31 -1.83
CA PHE A 323 -2.09 14.85 -2.29
C PHE A 323 -1.96 13.47 -2.97
N TRP A 324 -1.02 13.28 -3.89
CA TRP A 324 -0.84 11.99 -4.56
C TRP A 324 -0.30 10.89 -3.63
N VAL A 325 0.66 11.20 -2.77
CA VAL A 325 1.20 10.26 -1.76
C VAL A 325 0.10 9.72 -0.85
N ASN A 326 -0.92 10.52 -0.57
CA ASN A 326 -2.08 10.13 0.22
C ASN A 326 -3.12 9.31 -0.58
N HIS A 327 -3.43 9.74 -1.82
CA HIS A 327 -4.51 9.12 -2.60
C HIS A 327 -4.10 7.82 -3.31
N TYR A 328 -2.85 7.71 -3.75
CA TYR A 328 -2.34 6.48 -4.38
C TYR A 328 -2.50 5.23 -3.51
N PRO A 329 -1.98 5.18 -2.27
CA PRO A 329 -2.16 4.01 -1.42
C PRO A 329 -3.62 3.77 -1.06
N ALA A 330 -4.42 4.83 -0.82
CA ALA A 330 -5.84 4.69 -0.56
C ALA A 330 -6.58 3.97 -1.71
N PHE A 331 -6.14 4.20 -2.95
CA PHE A 331 -6.64 3.48 -4.14
C PHE A 331 -6.06 2.07 -4.26
N PHE A 332 -4.74 1.93 -4.42
CA PHE A 332 -4.18 0.66 -4.89
C PHE A 332 -3.90 -0.35 -3.77
N MET A 333 -3.64 0.10 -2.53
CA MET A 333 -3.25 -0.83 -1.46
C MET A 333 -4.34 -1.85 -1.15
N PRO A 334 -5.63 -1.48 -1.01
CA PRO A 334 -6.68 -2.46 -0.79
C PRO A 334 -6.76 -3.53 -1.88
N ILE A 335 -6.65 -3.09 -3.14
CA ILE A 335 -6.68 -3.96 -4.32
C ILE A 335 -5.47 -4.91 -4.31
N LEU A 336 -4.28 -4.38 -4.07
CA LEU A 336 -3.04 -5.14 -4.04
C LEU A 336 -3.01 -6.18 -2.91
N ILE A 337 -3.57 -5.86 -1.75
CA ILE A 337 -3.70 -6.77 -0.59
C ILE A 337 -4.53 -8.00 -0.96
N ILE A 338 -5.66 -7.84 -1.68
CA ILE A 338 -6.46 -8.96 -2.18
C ILE A 338 -5.73 -9.70 -3.30
N ALA A 339 -5.15 -8.97 -4.26
CA ALA A 339 -4.46 -9.58 -5.41
C ALA A 339 -3.29 -10.48 -4.96
N LEU A 340 -2.55 -10.06 -3.94
CA LEU A 340 -1.47 -10.85 -3.34
C LEU A 340 -1.95 -11.97 -2.40
N LYS A 341 -3.27 -12.06 -2.18
CA LYS A 341 -3.94 -13.04 -1.30
C LYS A 341 -3.53 -12.90 0.17
N ILE A 342 -3.33 -11.66 0.64
CA ILE A 342 -3.08 -11.39 2.06
C ILE A 342 -4.39 -11.48 2.86
N PHE A 343 -5.44 -10.85 2.34
CA PHE A 343 -6.79 -11.03 2.84
C PHE A 343 -7.66 -11.76 1.82
N LYS A 344 -8.73 -12.35 2.32
CA LYS A 344 -9.69 -13.09 1.49
C LYS A 344 -10.45 -12.12 0.59
N ARG A 345 -10.97 -12.66 -0.51
CA ARG A 345 -11.90 -11.93 -1.36
C ARG A 345 -13.17 -11.64 -0.56
N PRO A 346 -13.71 -10.42 -0.63
CA PRO A 346 -14.92 -10.07 0.10
C PRO A 346 -16.12 -10.87 -0.42
N LYS A 347 -17.10 -11.13 0.44
CA LYS A 347 -18.44 -11.59 0.02
C LYS A 347 -19.42 -10.41 0.16
N PHE A 348 -20.65 -10.64 -0.31
CA PHE A 348 -21.70 -9.63 -0.26
C PHE A 348 -21.98 -9.15 1.17
N ARG A 349 -21.85 -10.02 2.17
CA ARG A 349 -22.06 -9.68 3.59
C ARG A 349 -21.05 -8.65 4.09
N GLU A 350 -19.78 -8.77 3.70
CA GLU A 350 -18.74 -7.81 4.08
C GLU A 350 -19.02 -6.43 3.47
N TRP A 351 -19.53 -6.38 2.23
CA TRP A 351 -20.00 -5.14 1.62
C TRP A 351 -21.16 -4.50 2.42
N VAL A 352 -22.20 -5.27 2.78
CA VAL A 352 -23.32 -4.75 3.60
C VAL A 352 -22.83 -4.18 4.94
N TYR A 353 -21.92 -4.91 5.62
CA TYR A 353 -21.33 -4.43 6.86
C TYR A 353 -20.54 -3.12 6.65
N SER A 354 -19.71 -3.03 5.60
CA SER A 354 -18.97 -1.82 5.27
C SER A 354 -19.89 -0.65 4.97
N LEU A 355 -21.04 -0.90 4.34
CA LEU A 355 -22.06 0.12 4.09
C LEU A 355 -22.67 0.66 5.39
N ILE A 356 -23.04 -0.22 6.32
CA ILE A 356 -23.59 0.19 7.63
C ILE A 356 -22.59 1.06 8.39
N VAL A 357 -21.31 0.65 8.43
CA VAL A 357 -20.25 1.43 9.08
C VAL A 357 -20.09 2.79 8.39
N PHE A 358 -20.13 2.81 7.06
CA PHE A 358 -20.08 4.05 6.29
C PHE A 358 -21.29 4.96 6.56
N THR A 359 -22.51 4.42 6.69
CA THR A 359 -23.70 5.22 7.06
C THR A 359 -23.51 5.92 8.40
N VAL A 360 -23.03 5.19 9.41
CA VAL A 360 -22.77 5.76 10.75
C VAL A 360 -21.70 6.85 10.67
N TYR A 361 -20.61 6.56 9.96
CA TYR A 361 -19.53 7.53 9.73
C TYR A 361 -20.03 8.78 8.98
N PHE A 362 -20.81 8.61 7.92
CA PHE A 362 -21.36 9.69 7.10
C PHE A 362 -22.25 10.61 7.94
N ILE A 363 -23.15 10.04 8.74
CA ILE A 363 -24.00 10.81 9.66
C ILE A 363 -23.13 11.58 10.67
N ALA A 364 -22.12 10.94 11.26
CA ALA A 364 -21.22 11.62 12.20
C ALA A 364 -20.46 12.78 11.54
N VAL A 365 -19.99 12.61 10.31
CA VAL A 365 -19.30 13.64 9.53
C VAL A 365 -20.24 14.79 9.15
N LEU A 366 -21.52 14.53 8.86
CA LEU A 366 -22.50 15.60 8.62
C LEU A 366 -22.63 16.55 9.83
N PHE A 367 -22.78 15.98 11.03
CA PHE A 367 -22.83 16.78 12.26
C PHE A 367 -21.50 17.49 12.52
N LEU A 368 -20.39 16.80 12.26
CA LEU A 368 -19.06 17.37 12.45
C LEU A 368 -18.81 18.56 11.51
N ASN A 369 -19.19 18.45 10.24
CA ASN A 369 -19.16 19.53 9.26
C ASN A 369 -19.97 20.73 9.74
N ALA A 370 -21.24 20.52 10.09
CA ALA A 370 -22.11 21.58 10.57
C ALA A 370 -21.57 22.26 11.84
N TRP A 371 -20.99 21.49 12.76
CA TRP A 371 -20.37 22.03 13.97
C TRP A 371 -19.09 22.81 13.68
N LEU A 372 -18.15 22.20 12.94
CA LEU A 372 -16.85 22.78 12.70
C LEU A 372 -16.86 23.98 11.76
N SER A 373 -17.88 24.11 10.89
CA SER A 373 -18.10 25.31 10.07
C SER A 373 -18.26 26.61 10.89
N ASN A 374 -18.49 26.51 12.22
CA ASN A 374 -18.51 27.68 13.10
C ASN A 374 -17.09 28.19 13.47
N TYR A 375 -16.04 27.42 13.17
CA TYR A 375 -14.65 27.75 13.53
C TYR A 375 -13.75 27.97 12.31
N GLY A 376 -14.27 27.79 11.10
CA GLY A 376 -13.55 27.97 9.84
C GLY A 376 -14.16 27.18 8.70
N ASP A 377 -13.54 27.25 7.52
CA ASP A 377 -14.01 26.54 6.34
C ASP A 377 -13.73 25.04 6.48
N VAL A 378 -14.79 24.25 6.58
CA VAL A 378 -14.73 22.78 6.68
C VAL A 378 -15.59 22.18 5.61
N ASP A 379 -14.99 21.25 4.88
CA ASP A 379 -15.68 20.52 3.82
C ASP A 379 -15.27 19.05 3.81
N PHE A 380 -15.55 18.35 4.91
CA PHE A 380 -15.35 16.91 4.91
C PHE A 380 -16.28 16.28 3.88
N PHE A 381 -15.66 15.55 2.95
CA PHE A 381 -16.35 14.75 1.93
C PHE A 381 -17.20 15.55 0.94
N PHE A 382 -16.85 16.83 0.69
CA PHE A 382 -17.56 17.70 -0.25
C PHE A 382 -19.03 17.94 0.12
N LEU A 383 -19.38 17.79 1.40
CA LEU A 383 -20.76 17.90 1.88
C LEU A 383 -21.19 19.34 2.17
N ASN A 384 -20.23 20.27 2.27
CA ASN A 384 -20.45 21.67 2.61
C ASN A 384 -19.92 22.66 1.57
N SER A 385 -19.19 22.21 0.54
CA SER A 385 -18.75 23.07 -0.58
C SER A 385 -19.57 22.87 -1.87
N ASP A 386 -19.46 23.85 -2.77
CA ASP A 386 -20.04 23.80 -4.10
C ASP A 386 -19.23 22.94 -5.09
N PHE A 387 -18.09 22.39 -4.67
CA PHE A 387 -17.10 21.77 -5.56
C PHE A 387 -17.67 20.71 -6.51
N ILE A 388 -18.61 19.89 -6.03
CA ILE A 388 -19.23 18.83 -6.82
C ILE A 388 -20.38 19.37 -7.67
N VAL A 389 -21.21 20.24 -7.10
CA VAL A 389 -22.39 20.78 -7.79
C VAL A 389 -21.99 21.72 -8.93
N ASP A 390 -20.93 22.52 -8.75
CA ASP A 390 -20.34 23.39 -9.79
C ASP A 390 -19.94 22.61 -11.04
N LYS A 391 -19.54 21.35 -10.89
CA LYS A 391 -19.12 20.49 -12.01
C LYS A 391 -20.29 19.81 -12.71
N LEU A 392 -21.43 19.68 -12.03
CA LEU A 392 -22.64 19.05 -12.54
C LEU A 392 -23.61 20.08 -13.15
N GLY A 393 -23.44 21.35 -12.80
CA GLY A 393 -24.20 22.49 -13.30
C GLY A 393 -25.46 22.76 -12.47
N LYS A 394 -26.27 23.70 -12.98
CA LYS A 394 -27.36 24.34 -12.23
C LYS A 394 -28.32 23.38 -11.53
N TRP A 395 -28.72 22.27 -12.16
CA TRP A 395 -29.64 21.31 -11.54
C TRP A 395 -29.11 20.73 -10.22
N ALA A 396 -27.78 20.60 -10.09
CA ALA A 396 -27.12 20.10 -8.89
C ALA A 396 -26.94 21.22 -7.86
N GLU A 397 -26.64 22.44 -8.30
CA GLU A 397 -26.59 23.63 -7.46
C GLU A 397 -27.94 23.85 -6.75
N ASP A 398 -29.05 23.73 -7.50
CA ASP A 398 -30.43 23.86 -6.99
C ASP A 398 -30.72 22.84 -5.85
N THR A 399 -29.98 21.72 -5.75
CA THR A 399 -30.16 20.75 -4.65
C THR A 399 -29.65 21.27 -3.30
N ARG A 400 -28.79 22.30 -3.31
CA ARG A 400 -28.29 22.98 -2.11
C ARG A 400 -29.19 24.12 -1.63
N ASP A 401 -30.18 24.54 -2.42
CA ASP A 401 -31.12 25.61 -2.03
C ASP A 401 -32.02 25.20 -0.84
N ILE A 402 -32.21 23.90 -0.63
CA ILE A 402 -32.90 23.37 0.55
C ILE A 402 -31.91 23.36 1.72
N VAL A 403 -31.98 24.40 2.55
CA VAL A 403 -31.11 24.60 3.71
C VAL A 403 -31.89 24.40 5.01
N TRP A 404 -31.35 23.58 5.91
CA TRP A 404 -31.81 23.50 7.31
C TRP A 404 -30.76 24.13 8.21
N SER A 405 -31.15 25.17 8.95
CA SER A 405 -30.25 25.85 9.90
C SER A 405 -30.86 25.86 11.29
N PHE A 406 -30.08 25.37 12.27
CA PHE A 406 -30.47 25.28 13.67
C PHE A 406 -29.47 26.08 14.51
N LYS A 407 -29.97 26.96 15.38
CA LYS A 407 -29.13 27.62 16.39
C LYS A 407 -29.13 26.81 17.68
N VAL A 408 -27.94 26.47 18.16
CA VAL A 408 -27.73 25.78 19.44
C VAL A 408 -26.71 26.60 20.22
N ASN A 409 -27.17 27.34 21.23
CA ASN A 409 -26.40 28.38 21.91
C ASN A 409 -25.83 29.39 20.90
N ASP A 410 -24.51 29.61 20.90
CA ASP A 410 -23.82 30.52 19.98
C ASP A 410 -23.43 29.87 18.64
N LEU A 411 -23.77 28.59 18.44
CA LEU A 411 -23.41 27.83 17.23
C LEU A 411 -24.58 27.78 16.26
N THR A 412 -24.27 27.92 14.97
CA THR A 412 -25.20 27.74 13.86
C THR A 412 -24.85 26.46 13.13
N LEU A 413 -25.74 25.47 13.19
CA LEU A 413 -25.59 24.20 12.50
C LEU A 413 -26.39 24.25 11.20
N THR A 414 -25.68 24.24 10.07
CA THR A 414 -26.28 24.32 8.74
C THR A 414 -26.12 22.98 8.00
N PHE A 415 -27.23 22.49 7.44
CA PHE A 415 -27.31 21.26 6.66
C PHE A 415 -27.97 21.52 5.31
N TYR A 416 -27.57 20.73 4.31
CA TYR A 416 -28.09 20.75 2.95
C TYR A 416 -28.76 19.40 2.66
N PRO A 417 -29.91 19.09 3.29
CA PRO A 417 -30.45 17.72 3.38
C PRO A 417 -30.69 17.05 2.03
N LEU A 418 -31.20 17.77 1.02
CA LEU A 418 -31.44 17.19 -0.31
C LEU A 418 -30.11 16.81 -0.99
N TYR A 419 -29.18 17.77 -1.10
CA TYR A 419 -27.84 17.53 -1.62
C TYR A 419 -27.14 16.38 -0.90
N GLN A 420 -27.11 16.41 0.44
CA GLN A 420 -26.41 15.42 1.26
C GLN A 420 -27.04 14.01 1.15
N ALA A 421 -28.36 13.92 1.08
CA ALA A 421 -29.06 12.63 0.87
C ALA A 421 -28.81 12.07 -0.53
N LEU A 422 -28.87 12.90 -1.57
CA LEU A 422 -28.55 12.50 -2.94
C LEU A 422 -27.09 12.08 -3.08
N PHE A 423 -26.17 12.83 -2.47
CA PHE A 423 -24.75 12.50 -2.43
C PHE A 423 -24.54 11.11 -1.82
N TYR A 424 -25.13 10.86 -0.65
CA TYR A 424 -25.07 9.56 0.00
C TYR A 424 -25.65 8.45 -0.89
N LEU A 425 -26.81 8.67 -1.52
CA LEU A 425 -27.45 7.69 -2.40
C LEU A 425 -26.58 7.34 -3.61
N VAL A 426 -26.01 8.35 -4.28
CA VAL A 426 -25.07 8.16 -5.40
C VAL A 426 -23.88 7.34 -4.94
N TYR A 427 -23.32 7.66 -3.77
CA TYR A 427 -22.20 6.93 -3.22
C TYR A 427 -22.56 5.46 -2.93
N VAL A 428 -23.72 5.18 -2.34
CA VAL A 428 -24.24 3.81 -2.13
C VAL A 428 -24.31 3.06 -3.47
N VAL A 429 -24.92 3.65 -4.50
CA VAL A 429 -25.04 3.04 -5.84
C VAL A 429 -23.67 2.72 -6.42
N ILE A 430 -22.71 3.64 -6.29
CA ILE A 430 -21.34 3.42 -6.73
C ILE A 430 -20.73 2.22 -5.99
N THR A 431 -20.88 2.12 -4.67
CA THR A 431 -20.33 0.98 -3.91
C THR A 431 -20.93 -0.37 -4.33
N VAL A 432 -22.21 -0.40 -4.71
CA VAL A 432 -22.83 -1.58 -5.33
C VAL A 432 -22.16 -1.90 -6.67
N GLY A 433 -21.93 -0.89 -7.50
CA GLY A 433 -21.22 -1.02 -8.77
C GLY A 433 -19.82 -1.60 -8.61
N ILE A 434 -19.05 -1.15 -7.61
CA ILE A 434 -17.74 -1.72 -7.28
C ILE A 434 -17.86 -3.19 -6.89
N TRP A 435 -18.84 -3.53 -6.04
CA TRP A 435 -19.05 -4.90 -5.62
C TRP A 435 -19.23 -5.81 -6.85
N PHE A 436 -20.08 -5.39 -7.79
CA PHE A 436 -20.28 -6.09 -9.04
C PHE A 436 -19.00 -6.15 -9.90
N LEU A 437 -18.26 -5.05 -9.99
CA LEU A 437 -16.97 -5.00 -10.68
C LEU A 437 -15.96 -5.99 -10.09
N PHE A 438 -15.80 -6.02 -8.76
CA PHE A 438 -14.92 -6.99 -8.11
C PHE A 438 -15.39 -8.42 -8.31
N ALA A 439 -16.69 -8.68 -8.21
CA ALA A 439 -17.25 -10.01 -8.48
C ALA A 439 -16.94 -10.47 -9.92
N LEU A 440 -17.07 -9.57 -10.91
CA LEU A 440 -16.71 -9.84 -12.31
C LEU A 440 -15.20 -10.04 -12.49
N LEU A 441 -14.37 -9.21 -11.87
CA LEU A 441 -12.91 -9.34 -11.94
C LEU A 441 -12.43 -10.66 -11.32
N PHE A 442 -13.03 -11.09 -10.21
CA PHE A 442 -12.69 -12.37 -9.59
C PHE A 442 -13.16 -13.56 -10.41
N SER A 443 -14.37 -13.52 -10.98
CA SER A 443 -14.88 -14.61 -11.82
C SER A 443 -14.07 -14.78 -13.11
N THR A 444 -13.70 -13.66 -13.76
CA THR A 444 -12.84 -13.67 -14.95
C THR A 444 -11.43 -14.15 -14.61
N TRP A 445 -10.86 -13.74 -13.48
CA TRP A 445 -9.57 -14.23 -13.01
C TRP A 445 -9.58 -15.73 -12.73
N ASP A 446 -10.61 -16.24 -12.07
CA ASP A 446 -10.72 -17.67 -11.75
C ASP A 446 -10.86 -18.52 -13.01
N ALA A 447 -11.63 -18.06 -14.00
CA ALA A 447 -11.73 -18.71 -15.31
C ALA A 447 -10.39 -18.71 -16.06
N ALA A 448 -9.65 -17.59 -16.02
CA ALA A 448 -8.33 -17.49 -16.64
C ALA A 448 -7.30 -18.41 -15.97
N GLU A 449 -7.32 -18.49 -14.63
CA GLU A 449 -6.42 -19.34 -13.87
C GLU A 449 -6.74 -20.83 -14.07
N ASP A 450 -8.01 -21.24 -14.07
CA ASP A 450 -8.43 -22.61 -14.39
C ASP A 450 -7.96 -23.01 -15.80
N ARG A 451 -8.16 -22.15 -16.79
CA ARG A 451 -7.65 -22.37 -18.16
C ARG A 451 -6.13 -22.57 -18.16
N ARG A 452 -5.38 -21.71 -17.47
CA ARG A 452 -3.92 -21.79 -17.39
C ARG A 452 -3.44 -23.10 -16.74
N LEU A 453 -4.13 -23.56 -15.70
CA LEU A 453 -3.83 -24.82 -15.03
C LEU A 453 -4.12 -26.02 -15.95
N ARG A 454 -5.28 -26.04 -16.62
CA ARG A 454 -5.63 -27.09 -17.61
C ARG A 454 -4.65 -27.14 -18.77
N GLU A 455 -4.23 -25.99 -19.30
CA GLU A 455 -3.23 -25.94 -20.37
C GLU A 455 -1.87 -26.49 -19.91
N LYS A 456 -1.48 -26.24 -18.66
CA LYS A 456 -0.25 -26.80 -18.07
C LYS A 456 -0.35 -28.32 -17.92
N ASP A 457 -1.46 -28.81 -17.38
CA ASP A 457 -1.69 -30.25 -17.21
C ASP A 457 -1.79 -30.97 -18.55
N TYR A 458 -2.49 -30.39 -19.53
CA TYR A 458 -2.53 -30.91 -20.90
C TYR A 458 -1.14 -31.01 -21.54
N LYS A 459 -0.30 -29.96 -21.42
CA LYS A 459 1.08 -29.99 -21.91
C LYS A 459 1.92 -31.06 -21.22
N ARG A 460 1.75 -31.25 -19.91
CA ARG A 460 2.42 -32.31 -19.13
C ARG A 460 1.99 -33.70 -19.61
N MET A 461 0.68 -33.96 -19.64
CA MET A 461 0.11 -35.23 -20.09
C MET A 461 0.47 -35.56 -21.54
N LYS A 462 0.47 -34.55 -22.43
CA LYS A 462 0.88 -34.74 -23.83
C LYS A 462 2.35 -35.15 -23.94
N LYS A 463 3.23 -34.59 -23.11
CA LYS A 463 4.64 -34.98 -23.05
C LYS A 463 4.80 -36.41 -22.55
N GLU A 464 4.16 -36.75 -21.43
CA GLU A 464 4.14 -38.10 -20.87
C GLU A 464 3.59 -39.13 -21.88
N LEU A 465 2.53 -38.78 -22.60
CA LEU A 465 1.96 -39.61 -23.66
C LEU A 465 2.95 -39.80 -24.81
N ASN A 466 3.60 -38.74 -25.30
CA ASN A 466 4.59 -38.86 -26.36
C ASN A 466 5.78 -39.74 -25.96
N GLU A 467 6.25 -39.62 -24.71
CA GLU A 467 7.31 -40.45 -24.14
C GLU A 467 6.86 -41.92 -24.02
N PHE A 468 5.61 -42.15 -23.62
CA PHE A 468 5.01 -43.49 -23.53
C PHE A 468 4.85 -44.16 -24.92
N LEU A 469 4.43 -43.38 -25.92
CA LEU A 469 4.21 -43.88 -27.27
C LEU A 469 5.52 -44.20 -27.99
N GLN A 470 6.62 -43.49 -27.71
CA GLN A 470 7.91 -43.67 -28.38
C GLN A 470 7.81 -43.64 -29.92
N GLY A 471 6.93 -42.77 -30.45
CA GLY A 471 6.67 -42.65 -31.89
C GLY A 471 5.55 -43.55 -32.43
N ARG A 472 4.98 -44.44 -31.62
CA ARG A 472 3.77 -45.21 -31.97
C ARG A 472 2.53 -44.34 -32.06
N SER A 473 1.53 -44.77 -32.84
CA SER A 473 0.25 -44.07 -32.96
C SER A 473 -0.57 -44.15 -31.67
N ILE A 474 -1.35 -43.11 -31.36
CA ILE A 474 -2.34 -43.12 -30.26
C ILE A 474 -3.44 -44.17 -30.45
N HIS A 475 -3.60 -44.70 -31.66
CA HIS A 475 -4.58 -45.74 -31.99
C HIS A 475 -4.00 -47.16 -31.82
N GLU A 476 -2.71 -47.30 -31.51
CA GLU A 476 -2.10 -48.60 -31.24
C GLU A 476 -2.31 -49.00 -29.77
N PRO A 477 -2.47 -50.30 -29.46
CA PRO A 477 -2.59 -50.77 -28.09
C PRO A 477 -1.34 -50.43 -27.27
N ALA A 478 -1.55 -50.03 -26.02
CA ALA A 478 -0.51 -49.52 -25.13
C ALA A 478 0.67 -50.50 -24.97
N THR A 479 0.37 -51.81 -24.89
CA THR A 479 1.35 -52.89 -24.71
C THR A 479 1.99 -53.36 -26.01
N GLY A 480 1.54 -52.90 -27.18
CA GLY A 480 1.96 -53.41 -28.50
C GLY A 480 1.45 -54.82 -28.82
N ASP A 481 0.77 -55.47 -27.87
CA ASP A 481 0.15 -56.78 -28.01
C ASP A 481 -1.23 -56.60 -28.66
N SER A 482 -1.36 -57.00 -29.93
CA SER A 482 -2.63 -56.92 -30.66
C SER A 482 -3.55 -58.12 -30.44
N SER A 483 -3.17 -59.05 -29.55
CA SER A 483 -4.03 -60.19 -29.23
C SER A 483 -5.30 -59.76 -28.47
N PRO A 484 -6.47 -60.30 -28.83
CA PRO A 484 -7.71 -60.03 -28.10
C PRO A 484 -7.65 -60.63 -26.70
N ARG A 485 -7.92 -59.80 -25.68
CA ARG A 485 -7.99 -60.22 -24.27
C ARG A 485 -9.43 -60.43 -23.79
N LEU A 486 -10.38 -59.74 -24.42
CA LEU A 486 -11.80 -59.95 -24.21
C LEU A 486 -12.47 -60.06 -25.58
N ILE A 487 -13.25 -61.12 -25.76
CA ILE A 487 -14.02 -61.38 -26.97
C ILE A 487 -15.46 -61.56 -26.53
N LEU A 488 -16.34 -60.69 -27.03
CA LEU A 488 -17.78 -60.84 -26.89
C LEU A 488 -18.34 -61.25 -28.25
N ARG A 489 -19.10 -62.35 -28.30
CA ARG A 489 -19.75 -62.83 -29.53
C ARG A 489 -21.22 -63.02 -29.27
N HIS A 490 -22.03 -62.50 -30.19
CA HIS A 490 -23.48 -62.66 -30.23
C HIS A 490 -24.16 -62.44 -28.88
N PHE A 491 -23.71 -61.43 -28.12
CA PHE A 491 -24.23 -61.18 -26.79
C PHE A 491 -25.55 -60.44 -26.89
N SER A 492 -26.61 -61.10 -26.42
CA SER A 492 -27.92 -60.49 -26.23
C SER A 492 -28.31 -60.53 -24.76
N LYS A 493 -28.86 -59.44 -24.25
CA LYS A 493 -29.40 -59.33 -22.89
C LYS A 493 -30.83 -58.81 -22.92
N ARG A 494 -31.70 -59.48 -22.17
CA ARG A 494 -33.09 -59.09 -21.91
C ARG A 494 -33.35 -59.10 -20.40
N TYR A 495 -34.09 -58.12 -19.90
CA TYR A 495 -34.49 -58.07 -18.49
C TYR A 495 -35.93 -58.58 -18.32
N GLY A 496 -36.12 -59.51 -17.38
CA GLY A 496 -37.42 -60.12 -17.10
C GLY A 496 -38.10 -60.70 -18.35
N ASN A 497 -39.41 -60.48 -18.47
CA ASN A 497 -40.24 -60.86 -19.62
C ASN A 497 -40.41 -59.73 -20.65
N ASN A 498 -39.48 -58.77 -20.70
CA ASN A 498 -39.58 -57.66 -21.65
C ASN A 498 -39.53 -58.19 -23.10
N LYS A 499 -40.29 -57.58 -24.01
CA LYS A 499 -40.36 -58.02 -25.43
C LYS A 499 -39.11 -57.63 -26.22
N HIS A 500 -38.43 -56.54 -25.84
CA HIS A 500 -37.28 -56.00 -26.55
C HIS A 500 -35.97 -56.38 -25.85
N TYR A 501 -34.95 -56.70 -26.65
CA TYR A 501 -33.59 -56.86 -26.16
C TYR A 501 -33.02 -55.50 -25.71
N SER A 502 -32.38 -55.48 -24.54
CA SER A 502 -31.65 -54.31 -24.04
C SER A 502 -30.25 -54.22 -24.63
N VAL A 503 -29.69 -55.38 -24.99
CA VAL A 503 -28.53 -55.51 -25.87
C VAL A 503 -28.88 -56.62 -26.85
N ASP A 504 -28.76 -56.37 -28.15
CA ASP A 504 -29.12 -57.34 -29.19
C ASP A 504 -27.92 -57.62 -30.10
N ASP A 505 -27.48 -58.88 -30.08
CA ASP A 505 -26.47 -59.47 -30.95
C ASP A 505 -25.14 -58.69 -31.06
N VAL A 506 -24.64 -58.20 -29.92
CA VAL A 506 -23.40 -57.41 -29.91
C VAL A 506 -22.19 -58.33 -29.94
N SER A 507 -21.29 -58.07 -30.90
CA SER A 507 -19.99 -58.72 -31.01
C SER A 507 -18.87 -57.70 -31.09
N PHE A 508 -17.86 -57.81 -30.24
CA PHE A 508 -16.64 -56.99 -30.29
C PHE A 508 -15.46 -57.70 -29.62
N GLU A 509 -14.26 -57.23 -29.94
CA GLU A 509 -13.01 -57.70 -29.33
C GLU A 509 -12.28 -56.50 -28.72
N VAL A 510 -11.71 -56.67 -27.53
CA VAL A 510 -10.85 -55.69 -26.87
C VAL A 510 -9.45 -56.28 -26.76
N LYS A 511 -8.47 -55.59 -27.34
CA LYS A 511 -7.08 -56.02 -27.40
C LYS A 511 -6.33 -55.75 -26.09
N GLY A 512 -5.23 -56.45 -25.87
CA GLY A 512 -4.35 -56.19 -24.73
C GLY A 512 -3.81 -54.76 -24.76
N GLY A 513 -3.96 -54.02 -23.67
CA GLY A 513 -3.50 -52.62 -23.59
C GLY A 513 -4.40 -51.61 -24.33
N GLU A 514 -5.58 -52.03 -24.78
CA GLU A 514 -6.61 -51.12 -25.31
C GLU A 514 -7.49 -50.58 -24.19
N ILE A 515 -7.81 -49.28 -24.23
CA ILE A 515 -8.84 -48.68 -23.37
C ILE A 515 -10.13 -48.63 -24.17
N PHE A 516 -11.06 -49.54 -23.87
CA PHE A 516 -12.36 -49.62 -24.54
C PHE A 516 -13.46 -49.04 -23.66
N GLY A 517 -14.28 -48.16 -24.23
CA GLY A 517 -15.44 -47.56 -23.57
C GLY A 517 -16.72 -47.88 -24.34
N PHE A 518 -17.69 -48.51 -23.68
CA PHE A 518 -19.01 -48.76 -24.24
C PHE A 518 -20.01 -47.75 -23.68
N LEU A 519 -20.57 -46.90 -24.54
CA LEU A 519 -21.56 -45.88 -24.16
C LEU A 519 -22.93 -46.26 -24.73
N GLY A 520 -23.91 -46.51 -23.86
CA GLY A 520 -25.30 -46.73 -24.27
C GLY A 520 -25.99 -45.45 -24.73
N PRO A 521 -27.18 -45.54 -25.36
CA PRO A 521 -27.97 -44.37 -25.73
C PRO A 521 -28.26 -43.49 -24.51
N ASN A 522 -28.31 -42.17 -24.72
CA ASN A 522 -28.56 -41.19 -23.66
C ASN A 522 -29.81 -41.58 -22.85
N GLY A 523 -29.63 -41.93 -21.57
CA GLY A 523 -30.71 -42.37 -20.67
C GLY A 523 -30.69 -43.86 -20.29
N ALA A 524 -29.81 -44.69 -20.86
CA ALA A 524 -29.75 -46.14 -20.63
C ALA A 524 -29.21 -46.59 -19.24
N GLY A 525 -29.19 -45.73 -18.21
CA GLY A 525 -28.60 -46.11 -16.92
C GLY A 525 -28.51 -45.06 -15.81
N LYS A 526 -29.48 -44.13 -15.68
CA LYS A 526 -29.52 -43.20 -14.52
C LYS A 526 -30.56 -43.53 -13.45
N SER A 527 -31.13 -44.73 -13.47
CA SER A 527 -31.96 -45.19 -12.37
C SER A 527 -32.00 -46.71 -12.33
N THR A 528 -31.16 -47.30 -11.48
CA THR A 528 -31.60 -48.22 -10.42
C THR A 528 -30.59 -48.16 -9.28
#